data_AF-A0A2G2M9V7-F1
#
_entry.id   AF-A0A2G2M9V7-F1
#
_cell.length_a   1.000
_cell.length_b   1.000
_cell.length_c   1.000
_cell.angle_alpha   90.00
_cell.angle_beta   90.00
_cell.angle_gamma   90.00
#
_symmetry.space_group_name_H-M   'P 1'
#
loop_
_entity.id
_entity.type
_entity.pdbx_description
1 polymer ?
#
loop_
_entity_poly.entity_id
_entity_poly.type
_entity_poly.pdbx_seq_one_letter_code
_entity_poly.pdbx_strand_id
1 'polypeptide(L)'
;MTEIKENIFIAATRKQFVDELSKFSFLSNYKAWVDETYDEWDENEFQIYVGDVKSDEIIKFDALNLLVIGNIQSNWLSTVNNYEIGYDEGGSLFVAGDIDCNYFSNHYGKLIVIEGSLKASKILNNAFQDSTLIVKNNLVTEYFVGLDIWAEVGGVAEMTYGDGYCLPIGYTDAMDQSIKPKYSESDSHKFLKIEDKIQEYSDRASLVQEIIEQKNQ
;
A
#
# COMPACT_ATOMS: atom_id res chain seq x y z
N MET A 1 26.58 -11.08 10.15
CA MET A 1 25.22 -11.07 9.56
C MET A 1 24.32 -11.77 10.53
N THR A 2 23.24 -11.12 10.97
CA THR A 2 22.15 -11.81 11.68
C THR A 2 21.58 -12.85 10.72
N GLU A 3 21.45 -14.09 11.18
CA GLU A 3 20.89 -15.18 10.37
C GLU A 3 19.43 -14.86 10.03
N ILE A 4 19.09 -14.87 8.74
CA ILE A 4 17.71 -14.69 8.29
C ILE A 4 16.94 -15.97 8.59
N LYS A 5 15.93 -15.88 9.46
CA LYS A 5 15.07 -16.99 9.84
C LYS A 5 13.64 -16.74 9.36
N GLU A 6 12.98 -17.81 8.95
CA GLU A 6 11.59 -17.73 8.49
C GLU A 6 10.62 -17.45 9.65
N ASN A 7 9.54 -16.74 9.33
CA ASN A 7 8.39 -16.43 10.16
C ASN A 7 8.69 -15.61 11.43
N ILE A 8 9.78 -14.86 11.42
CA ILE A 8 10.10 -13.86 12.45
C ILE A 8 10.47 -12.54 11.79
N PHE A 9 10.13 -11.43 12.46
CA PHE A 9 10.67 -10.13 12.09
C PHE A 9 12.13 -10.02 12.53
N ILE A 10 12.96 -9.51 11.64
CA ILE A 10 14.40 -9.39 11.83
C ILE A 10 14.73 -7.92 11.74
N ALA A 11 15.07 -7.33 12.88
CA ALA A 11 15.67 -6.00 12.92
C ALA A 11 16.96 -6.00 12.09
N ALA A 12 17.09 -5.01 11.21
CA ALA A 12 18.17 -4.88 10.26
C ALA A 12 18.74 -3.46 10.32
N THR A 13 20.00 -3.29 9.94
CA THR A 13 20.48 -1.95 9.57
C THR A 13 19.94 -1.58 8.19
N ARG A 14 19.90 -0.28 7.86
CA ARG A 14 19.56 0.18 6.50
C ARG A 14 20.36 -0.56 5.42
N LYS A 15 21.67 -0.74 5.65
CA LYS A 15 22.53 -1.45 4.71
C LYS A 15 22.07 -2.90 4.51
N GLN A 16 21.76 -3.62 5.58
CA GLN A 16 21.28 -5.00 5.49
C GLN A 16 19.93 -5.07 4.77
N PHE A 17 19.02 -4.14 5.07
CA PHE A 17 17.74 -4.01 4.39
C PHE A 17 17.90 -3.79 2.88
N VAL A 18 18.72 -2.81 2.48
CA VAL A 18 18.98 -2.49 1.07
C VAL A 18 19.72 -3.62 0.34
N ASP A 19 20.67 -4.29 1.01
CA ASP A 19 21.37 -5.45 0.45
C ASP A 19 20.39 -6.61 0.20
N GLU A 20 19.45 -6.86 1.11
CA GLU A 20 18.41 -7.88 0.95
C GLU A 20 17.41 -7.52 -0.15
N LEU A 21 16.92 -6.28 -0.14
CA LEU A 21 16.03 -5.71 -1.16
C LEU A 21 16.65 -5.81 -2.56
N SER A 22 17.97 -5.63 -2.67
CA SER A 22 18.71 -5.70 -3.92
C SER A 22 18.75 -7.09 -4.56
N LYS A 23 18.35 -8.15 -3.84
CA LYS A 23 18.24 -9.51 -4.40
C LYS A 23 16.99 -9.68 -5.28
N PHE A 24 16.03 -8.76 -5.18
CA PHE A 24 14.77 -8.78 -5.91
C PHE A 24 14.84 -7.82 -7.10
N SER A 25 14.88 -8.36 -8.32
CA SER A 25 15.18 -7.55 -9.52
C SER A 25 14.28 -6.32 -9.68
N PHE A 26 12.98 -6.44 -9.37
CA PHE A 26 12.04 -5.34 -9.50
C PHE A 26 12.16 -4.37 -8.32
N LEU A 27 12.09 -4.88 -7.08
CA LEU A 27 12.16 -4.03 -5.89
C LEU A 27 13.48 -3.25 -5.81
N SER A 28 14.57 -3.82 -6.32
CA SER A 28 15.89 -3.19 -6.34
C SER A 28 15.95 -1.86 -7.11
N ASN A 29 15.00 -1.60 -8.01
CA ASN A 29 14.88 -0.33 -8.73
C ASN A 29 14.52 0.84 -7.81
N TYR A 30 13.93 0.54 -6.65
CA TYR A 30 13.39 1.54 -5.71
C TYR A 30 14.25 1.66 -4.44
N LYS A 31 15.37 0.95 -4.35
CA LYS A 31 16.24 0.99 -3.17
C LYS A 31 16.81 2.37 -2.85
N ALA A 32 16.93 3.24 -3.86
CA ALA A 32 17.40 4.61 -3.68
C ALA A 32 16.35 5.51 -3.01
N TRP A 33 15.09 5.07 -2.94
CA TRP A 33 13.99 5.76 -2.27
C TRP A 33 13.79 5.30 -0.82
N VAL A 34 14.64 4.37 -0.36
CA VAL A 34 14.75 4.04 1.06
C VAL A 34 15.65 5.09 1.70
N ASP A 35 15.05 6.05 2.41
CA ASP A 35 15.77 7.20 2.95
C ASP A 35 16.90 6.80 3.91
N GLU A 36 17.90 7.66 4.00
CA GLU A 36 18.88 7.61 5.09
C GLU A 36 18.22 8.11 6.38
N THR A 37 18.51 7.44 7.47
CA THR A 37 17.94 7.73 8.79
C THR A 37 19.05 7.80 9.81
N TYR A 38 18.85 8.65 10.83
CA TYR A 38 19.76 8.80 11.95
C TYR A 38 19.51 7.75 13.06
N ASP A 39 18.39 7.02 12.99
CA ASP A 39 17.96 6.03 13.99
C ASP A 39 18.20 4.58 13.50
N GLU A 40 19.35 4.31 12.89
CA GLU A 40 19.72 2.96 12.44
C GLU A 40 19.83 1.90 13.57
N TRP A 41 19.71 2.33 14.82
CA TRP A 41 19.74 1.50 16.02
C TRP A 41 18.35 1.21 16.60
N ASP A 42 17.29 1.84 16.09
CA ASP A 42 15.91 1.48 16.43
C ASP A 42 15.56 0.14 15.74
N GLU A 43 15.13 -0.83 16.54
CA GLU A 43 14.76 -2.17 16.06
C GLU A 43 13.52 -2.19 15.17
N ASN A 44 12.74 -1.12 15.17
CA ASN A 44 11.57 -0.92 14.32
C ASN A 44 11.87 -0.04 13.10
N GLU A 45 13.08 0.47 12.93
CA GLU A 45 13.37 1.34 11.79
C GLU A 45 13.40 0.56 10.47
N PHE A 46 14.14 -0.55 10.45
CA PHE A 46 14.18 -1.49 9.33
C PHE A 46 13.95 -2.91 9.81
N GLN A 47 12.94 -3.56 9.24
CA GLN A 47 12.68 -4.97 9.50
C GLN A 47 12.58 -5.75 8.20
N ILE A 48 13.02 -7.00 8.27
CA ILE A 48 12.84 -8.00 7.21
C ILE A 48 12.00 -9.13 7.79
N TYR A 49 10.96 -9.54 7.07
CA TYR A 49 10.18 -10.73 7.37
C TYR A 49 10.34 -11.72 6.21
N VAL A 50 10.63 -12.99 6.51
CA VAL A 50 10.74 -14.04 5.49
C VAL A 50 9.69 -15.10 5.72
N GLY A 51 8.82 -15.31 4.74
CA GLY A 51 7.67 -16.17 4.84
C GLY A 51 6.37 -15.45 4.52
N ASP A 52 5.27 -16.19 4.53
CA ASP A 52 3.94 -15.65 4.30
C ASP A 52 3.34 -15.08 5.59
N VAL A 53 2.81 -13.87 5.53
CA VAL A 53 2.04 -13.25 6.63
C VAL A 53 0.56 -13.55 6.39
N LYS A 54 -0.14 -14.12 7.39
CA LYS A 54 -1.57 -14.43 7.31
C LYS A 54 -2.31 -13.99 8.57
N SER A 55 -3.44 -13.32 8.41
CA SER A 55 -4.36 -12.96 9.49
C SER A 55 -5.79 -12.84 8.97
N ASP A 56 -6.79 -13.20 9.77
CA ASP A 56 -8.19 -12.90 9.47
C ASP A 56 -8.61 -11.51 10.02
N GLU A 57 -7.67 -10.78 10.64
CA GLU A 57 -7.88 -9.49 11.27
C GLU A 57 -7.20 -8.35 10.49
N ILE A 58 -7.11 -7.18 11.13
CA ILE A 58 -6.31 -6.05 10.65
C ILE A 58 -4.84 -6.35 10.94
N ILE A 59 -3.99 -6.22 9.93
CA ILE A 59 -2.54 -6.23 10.07
C ILE A 59 -2.06 -4.78 10.06
N LYS A 60 -1.28 -4.45 11.08
CA LYS A 60 -0.43 -3.27 11.18
C LYS A 60 0.97 -3.75 11.54
N PHE A 61 1.99 -3.18 10.93
CA PHE A 61 3.38 -3.49 11.27
C PHE A 61 3.97 -2.32 12.04
N ASP A 62 4.77 -2.61 13.06
CA ASP A 62 5.47 -1.58 13.83
C ASP A 62 6.66 -1.00 13.07
N ALA A 63 7.17 -1.71 12.07
CA ALA A 63 8.33 -1.29 11.30
C ALA A 63 8.05 -0.06 10.43
N LEU A 64 8.90 0.97 10.53
CA LEU A 64 8.85 2.13 9.63
C LEU A 64 9.19 1.71 8.20
N ASN A 65 10.24 0.91 8.02
CA ASN A 65 10.64 0.32 6.74
C ASN A 65 10.60 -1.21 6.83
N LEU A 66 9.72 -1.84 6.06
CA LEU A 66 9.50 -3.27 6.08
C LEU A 66 9.74 -3.89 4.71
N LEU A 67 10.48 -5.01 4.68
CA LEU A 67 10.57 -5.91 3.55
C LEU A 67 9.95 -7.25 3.93
N VAL A 68 8.86 -7.63 3.24
CA VAL A 68 8.25 -8.96 3.34
C VAL A 68 8.69 -9.81 2.16
N ILE A 69 9.47 -10.84 2.44
CA ILE A 69 9.89 -11.87 1.48
C ILE A 69 8.88 -13.02 1.53
N GLY A 70 7.74 -12.81 0.91
CA GLY A 70 6.61 -13.75 0.87
C GLY A 70 5.32 -13.03 0.51
N ASN A 71 4.20 -13.71 0.72
CA ASN A 71 2.87 -13.17 0.46
C ASN A 71 2.26 -12.56 1.73
N ILE A 72 1.30 -11.64 1.56
CA ILE A 72 0.48 -11.12 2.66
C ILE A 72 -0.98 -11.46 2.37
N GLN A 73 -1.62 -12.13 3.33
CA GLN A 73 -3.05 -12.38 3.33
C GLN A 73 -3.68 -11.78 4.59
N SER A 74 -4.65 -10.89 4.45
CA SER A 74 -5.30 -10.24 5.59
C SER A 74 -6.78 -9.98 5.36
N ASN A 75 -7.56 -9.74 6.41
CA ASN A 75 -8.84 -9.05 6.20
C ASN A 75 -8.58 -7.58 5.83
N TRP A 76 -7.70 -6.91 6.58
CA TRP A 76 -7.29 -5.54 6.27
C TRP A 76 -5.78 -5.38 6.43
N LEU A 77 -5.08 -4.96 5.38
CA LEU A 77 -3.71 -4.47 5.48
C LEU A 77 -3.73 -2.94 5.63
N SER A 78 -3.35 -2.43 6.80
CA SER A 78 -3.20 -1.01 7.07
C SER A 78 -1.72 -0.69 7.27
N THR A 79 -1.19 0.20 6.44
CA THR A 79 0.23 0.61 6.52
C THR A 79 0.43 1.86 7.35
N VAL A 80 -0.52 2.16 8.24
CA VAL A 80 -0.39 3.23 9.23
C VAL A 80 0.81 2.94 10.13
N ASN A 81 1.62 3.95 10.37
CA ASN A 81 2.74 3.83 11.30
C ASN A 81 2.23 3.73 12.74
N ASN A 82 3.05 3.15 13.61
CA ASN A 82 2.74 3.08 15.02
C ASN A 82 3.13 4.39 15.72
N TYR A 83 2.14 5.28 15.85
CA TYR A 83 2.28 6.55 16.57
C TYR A 83 2.63 6.39 18.06
N GLU A 84 2.29 5.26 18.69
CA GLU A 84 2.57 5.02 20.12
C GLU A 84 4.06 4.86 20.40
N ILE A 85 4.83 4.44 19.39
CA ILE A 85 6.30 4.33 19.46
C ILE A 85 7.02 5.50 18.79
N GLY A 86 6.28 6.56 18.40
CA GLY A 86 6.85 7.83 17.95
C GLY A 86 7.02 7.99 16.44
N TYR A 87 6.59 7.02 15.63
CA TYR A 87 6.58 7.18 14.17
C TYR A 87 5.37 7.97 13.69
N ASP A 88 5.60 8.92 12.80
CA ASP A 88 4.56 9.78 12.21
C ASP A 88 4.23 9.35 10.77
N GLU A 89 4.61 10.12 9.76
CA GLU A 89 4.40 9.82 8.34
C GLU A 89 5.63 9.19 7.68
N GLY A 90 5.47 8.63 6.49
CA GLY A 90 6.58 8.11 5.70
C GLY A 90 7.00 6.67 6.01
N GLY A 91 8.21 6.32 5.56
CA GLY A 91 8.74 4.96 5.58
C GLY A 91 8.32 4.14 4.35
N SER A 92 8.59 2.84 4.40
CA SER A 92 8.39 1.98 3.23
C SER A 92 7.86 0.59 3.55
N LEU A 93 7.08 0.03 2.62
CA LEU A 93 6.69 -1.37 2.60
C LEU A 93 7.05 -1.97 1.24
N PHE A 94 7.98 -2.92 1.26
CA PHE A 94 8.33 -3.74 0.10
C PHE A 94 7.78 -5.15 0.29
N VAL A 95 7.12 -5.69 -0.74
CA VAL A 95 6.59 -7.06 -0.70
C VAL A 95 7.06 -7.82 -1.94
N ALA A 96 7.79 -8.91 -1.74
CA ALA A 96 8.32 -9.73 -2.83
C ALA A 96 7.25 -10.64 -3.47
N GLY A 97 6.19 -10.98 -2.72
CA GLY A 97 5.07 -11.79 -3.18
C GLY A 97 3.79 -10.99 -3.44
N ASP A 98 2.67 -11.71 -3.45
CA ASP A 98 1.33 -11.16 -3.65
C ASP A 98 0.73 -10.62 -2.34
N ILE A 99 -0.21 -9.68 -2.46
CA ILE A 99 -1.09 -9.24 -1.38
C ILE A 99 -2.54 -9.60 -1.76
N ASP A 100 -3.22 -10.39 -0.92
CA ASP A 100 -4.66 -10.65 -1.02
C ASP A 100 -5.34 -10.21 0.28
N CYS A 101 -6.21 -9.20 0.21
CA CYS A 101 -6.94 -8.69 1.35
C CYS A 101 -8.35 -8.27 0.98
N ASN A 102 -9.21 -8.02 1.98
CA ASN A 102 -10.50 -7.36 1.70
C ASN A 102 -10.33 -5.85 1.61
N TYR A 103 -9.53 -5.29 2.53
CA TYR A 103 -9.28 -3.86 2.61
C TYR A 103 -7.77 -3.58 2.60
N PHE A 104 -7.38 -2.58 1.83
CA PHE A 104 -6.01 -2.07 1.81
C PHE A 104 -6.05 -0.57 2.09
N SER A 105 -5.23 -0.10 3.03
CA SER A 105 -5.04 1.33 3.27
C SER A 105 -3.56 1.66 3.29
N ASN A 106 -3.16 2.56 2.39
CA ASN A 106 -1.85 3.19 2.42
C ASN A 106 -1.76 4.19 3.61
N HIS A 107 -0.70 4.97 3.67
CA HIS A 107 -0.49 6.00 4.68
C HIS A 107 0.27 7.20 4.11
N TYR A 108 0.17 8.35 4.77
CA TYR A 108 0.85 9.60 4.38
C TYR A 108 2.36 9.38 4.20
N GLY A 109 2.89 9.91 3.10
CA GLY A 109 4.31 9.82 2.74
C GLY A 109 4.86 8.40 2.50
N LYS A 110 4.03 7.35 2.59
CA LYS A 110 4.49 5.96 2.59
C LYS A 110 4.80 5.49 1.17
N LEU A 111 5.98 4.89 0.99
CA LEU A 111 6.35 4.19 -0.23
C LEU A 111 5.95 2.72 -0.15
N ILE A 112 5.05 2.26 -1.02
CA ILE A 112 4.71 0.84 -1.12
C ILE A 112 5.08 0.31 -2.49
N VAL A 113 5.90 -0.75 -2.52
CA VAL A 113 6.32 -1.42 -3.76
C VAL A 113 6.09 -2.91 -3.65
N ILE A 114 5.29 -3.46 -4.56
CA ILE A 114 4.86 -4.86 -4.57
C ILE A 114 5.38 -5.51 -5.85
N GLU A 115 6.23 -6.54 -5.73
CA GLU A 115 6.70 -7.33 -6.87
C GLU A 115 5.65 -8.35 -7.35
N GLY A 116 4.75 -8.78 -6.48
CA GLY A 116 3.57 -9.56 -6.86
C GLY A 116 2.42 -8.70 -7.40
N SER A 117 1.23 -9.26 -7.27
CA SER A 117 -0.06 -8.61 -7.53
C SER A 117 -0.66 -8.09 -6.22
N LEU A 118 -1.49 -7.06 -6.33
CA LEU A 118 -2.31 -6.55 -5.23
C LEU A 118 -3.79 -6.79 -5.54
N LYS A 119 -4.44 -7.56 -4.67
CA LYS A 119 -5.89 -7.76 -4.70
C LYS A 119 -6.48 -7.27 -3.39
N ALA A 120 -7.33 -6.24 -3.48
CA ALA A 120 -8.16 -5.78 -2.39
C ALA A 120 -9.63 -6.03 -2.76
N SER A 121 -10.23 -7.12 -2.25
CA SER A 121 -11.52 -7.61 -2.73
C SER A 121 -12.67 -6.62 -2.56
N LYS A 122 -12.56 -5.67 -1.62
CA LYS A 122 -13.56 -4.63 -1.35
C LYS A 122 -13.03 -3.23 -1.66
N ILE A 123 -12.02 -2.75 -0.91
CA ILE A 123 -11.55 -1.36 -1.02
C ILE A 123 -10.04 -1.30 -0.99
N LEU A 124 -9.48 -0.56 -1.93
CA LEU A 124 -8.10 -0.11 -1.92
C LEU A 124 -8.10 1.41 -1.76
N ASN A 125 -7.60 1.87 -0.63
CA ASN A 125 -7.42 3.29 -0.35
C ASN A 125 -5.94 3.68 -0.45
N ASN A 126 -5.63 4.48 -1.47
CA ASN A 126 -4.33 5.06 -1.76
C ASN A 126 -4.33 6.60 -1.63
N ALA A 127 -5.45 7.19 -1.23
CA ALA A 127 -5.68 8.64 -1.20
C ALA A 127 -5.03 9.36 -0.01
N PHE A 128 -3.74 9.12 0.22
CA PHE A 128 -2.96 9.76 1.27
C PHE A 128 -1.88 10.64 0.68
N GLN A 129 -1.82 11.90 1.11
CA GLN A 129 -0.88 12.88 0.58
C GLN A 129 0.55 12.34 0.57
N ASP A 130 1.25 12.58 -0.55
CA ASP A 130 2.64 12.20 -0.78
C ASP A 130 2.92 10.69 -0.67
N SER A 131 1.88 9.85 -0.62
CA SER A 131 2.03 8.39 -0.67
C SER A 131 2.30 7.90 -2.09
N THR A 132 2.95 6.76 -2.20
CA THR A 132 3.27 6.11 -3.48
C THR A 132 2.93 4.63 -3.40
N LEU A 133 2.21 4.13 -4.41
CA LEU A 133 1.89 2.70 -4.53
C LEU A 133 2.29 2.21 -5.92
N ILE A 134 3.16 1.20 -5.94
CA ILE A 134 3.69 0.59 -7.15
C ILE A 134 3.46 -0.92 -7.10
N VAL A 135 2.80 -1.46 -8.11
CA VAL A 135 2.48 -2.89 -8.23
C VAL A 135 3.03 -3.42 -9.54
N LYS A 136 4.01 -4.31 -9.49
CA LYS A 136 4.66 -4.85 -10.70
C LYS A 136 3.67 -5.60 -11.59
N ASN A 137 2.83 -6.44 -11.00
CA ASN A 137 1.89 -7.28 -11.73
C ASN A 137 0.49 -6.63 -11.73
N ASN A 138 -0.54 -7.37 -11.33
CA ASN A 138 -1.92 -6.90 -11.44
C ASN A 138 -2.38 -6.18 -10.18
N LEU A 139 -3.25 -5.18 -10.36
CA LEU A 139 -3.99 -4.52 -9.29
C LEU A 139 -5.47 -4.77 -9.52
N VAL A 140 -6.16 -5.39 -8.57
CA VAL A 140 -7.61 -5.69 -8.68
C VAL A 140 -8.33 -5.21 -7.43
N THR A 141 -9.38 -4.41 -7.60
CA THR A 141 -10.25 -3.99 -6.50
C THR A 141 -11.70 -3.76 -6.93
N GLU A 142 -12.64 -3.97 -6.00
CA GLU A 142 -14.04 -3.57 -6.19
C GLU A 142 -14.17 -2.04 -6.15
N TYR A 143 -13.52 -1.38 -5.20
CA TYR A 143 -13.53 0.07 -5.06
C TYR A 143 -12.10 0.62 -4.91
N PHE A 144 -11.71 1.54 -5.79
CA PHE A 144 -10.43 2.24 -5.70
C PHE A 144 -10.62 3.68 -5.21
N VAL A 145 -9.85 4.10 -4.22
CA VAL A 145 -9.78 5.49 -3.76
C VAL A 145 -8.36 5.98 -3.99
N GLY A 146 -8.12 6.60 -5.13
CA GLY A 146 -6.82 7.19 -5.49
C GLY A 146 -6.89 8.69 -5.69
N LEU A 147 -8.05 9.27 -6.01
CA LEU A 147 -8.22 10.72 -6.19
C LEU A 147 -7.16 11.33 -7.14
N ASP A 148 -6.25 12.14 -6.62
CA ASP A 148 -5.08 12.75 -7.26
C ASP A 148 -3.77 11.96 -7.10
N ILE A 149 -3.80 10.84 -6.36
CA ILE A 149 -2.68 9.96 -6.06
C ILE A 149 -2.93 8.58 -6.68
N TRP A 150 -2.46 8.45 -7.92
CA TRP A 150 -2.57 7.20 -8.68
C TRP A 150 -1.71 6.09 -8.08
N ALA A 151 -2.08 4.84 -8.40
CA ALA A 151 -1.17 3.70 -8.27
C ALA A 151 -0.48 3.43 -9.61
N GLU A 152 0.80 3.10 -9.59
CA GLU A 152 1.52 2.63 -10.78
C GLU A 152 1.44 1.11 -10.89
N VAL A 153 1.04 0.59 -12.05
CA VAL A 153 0.77 -0.84 -12.27
C VAL A 153 1.52 -1.32 -13.51
N GLY A 154 2.30 -2.39 -13.38
CA GLY A 154 3.05 -2.98 -14.50
C GLY A 154 2.25 -4.01 -15.30
N GLY A 155 1.24 -4.62 -14.69
CA GLY A 155 0.28 -5.53 -15.32
C GLY A 155 -1.07 -4.88 -15.59
N VAL A 156 -2.15 -5.61 -15.34
CA VAL A 156 -3.52 -5.13 -15.54
C VAL A 156 -4.04 -4.47 -14.25
N ALA A 157 -4.58 -3.26 -14.36
CA ALA A 157 -5.36 -2.63 -13.30
C ALA A 157 -6.86 -2.79 -13.59
N GLU A 158 -7.58 -3.48 -12.70
CA GLU A 158 -9.03 -3.68 -12.77
C GLU A 158 -9.70 -3.06 -11.54
N MET A 159 -10.49 -2.02 -11.78
CA MET A 159 -11.24 -1.32 -10.75
C MET A 159 -12.71 -1.27 -11.17
N THR A 160 -13.60 -1.83 -10.35
CA THR A 160 -15.03 -1.84 -10.71
C THR A 160 -15.64 -0.45 -10.51
N TYR A 161 -15.55 0.06 -9.30
CA TYR A 161 -15.95 1.40 -8.87
C TYR A 161 -14.72 2.15 -8.36
N GLY A 162 -14.82 3.46 -8.24
CA GLY A 162 -13.79 4.24 -7.59
C GLY A 162 -13.82 5.72 -7.90
N ASP A 163 -12.99 6.44 -7.16
CA ASP A 163 -12.61 7.82 -7.41
C ASP A 163 -11.08 7.88 -7.55
N GLY A 164 -10.60 8.27 -8.73
CA GLY A 164 -9.19 8.23 -9.10
C GLY A 164 -8.90 7.31 -10.29
N TYR A 165 -7.61 7.00 -10.48
CA TYR A 165 -7.10 6.22 -11.60
C TYR A 165 -5.77 5.55 -11.26
N CYS A 166 -5.39 4.55 -12.04
CA CYS A 166 -4.05 3.98 -12.06
C CYS A 166 -3.28 4.46 -13.29
N LEU A 167 -1.96 4.37 -13.26
CA LEU A 167 -1.10 4.59 -14.41
C LEU A 167 -0.21 3.37 -14.69
N PRO A 168 0.16 3.09 -15.94
CA PRO A 168 1.19 2.11 -16.23
C PRO A 168 2.53 2.52 -15.62
N ILE A 169 3.31 1.58 -15.07
CA ILE A 169 4.69 1.86 -14.66
C ILE A 169 5.48 2.42 -15.85
N GLY A 170 6.11 3.58 -15.67
CA GLY A 170 6.86 4.27 -16.73
C GLY A 170 6.00 5.02 -17.75
N TYR A 171 4.77 5.39 -17.38
CA TYR A 171 3.92 6.28 -18.19
C TYR A 171 4.66 7.57 -18.58
N THR A 172 4.28 8.13 -19.73
CA THR A 172 4.82 9.39 -20.24
C THR A 172 3.76 10.48 -20.35
N ASP A 173 2.48 10.09 -20.43
CA ASP A 173 1.33 11.00 -20.44
C ASP A 173 0.22 10.43 -19.54
N ALA A 174 0.00 11.06 -18.40
CA ALA A 174 -0.99 10.59 -17.42
C ALA A 174 -2.43 10.72 -17.93
N MET A 175 -2.73 11.72 -18.77
CA MET A 175 -4.09 11.95 -19.26
C MET A 175 -4.50 10.83 -20.22
N ASP A 176 -3.62 10.52 -21.16
CA ASP A 176 -3.88 9.52 -22.21
C ASP A 176 -3.75 8.08 -21.70
N GLN A 177 -2.89 7.83 -20.71
CA GLN A 177 -2.59 6.48 -20.23
C GLN A 177 -3.32 6.12 -18.93
N SER A 178 -4.17 7.01 -18.40
CA SER A 178 -4.97 6.72 -17.21
C SER A 178 -5.86 5.49 -17.37
N ILE A 179 -5.73 4.56 -16.43
CA ILE A 179 -6.62 3.40 -16.31
C ILE A 179 -7.67 3.78 -15.27
N LYS A 180 -8.92 3.90 -15.69
CA LYS A 180 -10.03 4.38 -14.84
C LYS A 180 -10.91 3.22 -14.36
N PRO A 181 -11.64 3.41 -13.26
CA PRO A 181 -12.72 2.51 -12.88
C PRO A 181 -13.73 2.29 -14.01
N LYS A 182 -14.33 1.10 -14.02
CA LYS A 182 -15.33 0.71 -15.04
C LYS A 182 -16.58 1.57 -14.99
N TYR A 183 -17.04 1.90 -13.78
CA TYR A 183 -18.19 2.77 -13.55
C TYR A 183 -17.76 4.23 -13.34
N SER A 184 -18.67 5.17 -13.63
CA SER A 184 -18.41 6.60 -13.44
C SER A 184 -18.22 6.95 -11.95
N GLU A 185 -17.61 8.10 -11.67
CA GLU A 185 -17.49 8.63 -10.30
C GLU A 185 -18.88 8.78 -9.64
N SER A 186 -19.88 9.28 -10.36
CA SER A 186 -21.26 9.38 -9.87
C SER A 186 -21.87 8.02 -9.52
N ASP A 187 -21.66 6.99 -10.35
CA ASP A 187 -22.16 5.65 -10.07
C ASP A 187 -21.41 4.99 -8.90
N SER A 188 -20.13 5.32 -8.74
CA SER A 188 -19.30 4.88 -7.62
C SER A 188 -19.77 5.49 -6.30
N HIS A 189 -20.11 6.78 -6.28
CA HIS A 189 -20.71 7.43 -5.12
C HIS A 189 -22.08 6.84 -4.76
N LYS A 190 -22.91 6.49 -5.77
CA LYS A 190 -24.18 5.77 -5.53
C LYS A 190 -23.98 4.38 -4.94
N PHE A 191 -22.98 3.65 -5.43
CA PHE A 191 -22.64 2.34 -4.91
C PHE A 191 -22.33 2.39 -3.40
N LEU A 192 -21.67 3.45 -2.95
CA LEU A 192 -21.36 3.69 -1.55
C LEU A 192 -22.45 4.42 -0.76
N LYS A 193 -23.52 4.89 -1.40
CA LYS A 193 -24.60 5.69 -0.78
C LYS A 193 -24.11 6.96 -0.11
N ILE A 194 -23.14 7.63 -0.73
CA ILE A 194 -22.50 8.85 -0.22
C ILE A 194 -22.84 10.10 -1.04
N GLU A 195 -23.78 10.03 -1.98
CA GLU A 195 -24.05 11.07 -2.98
C GLU A 195 -24.34 12.44 -2.35
N ASP A 196 -25.08 12.44 -1.24
CA ASP A 196 -25.46 13.67 -0.52
C ASP A 196 -24.36 14.19 0.41
N LYS A 197 -23.31 13.39 0.66
CA LYS A 197 -22.25 13.68 1.64
C LYS A 197 -20.92 14.12 1.01
N ILE A 198 -20.78 14.07 -0.31
CA ILE A 198 -19.53 14.39 -1.03
C ILE A 198 -19.02 15.81 -0.68
N GLN A 199 -19.92 16.76 -0.44
CA GLN A 199 -19.57 18.14 -0.09
C GLN A 199 -19.17 18.32 1.39
N GLU A 200 -19.47 17.35 2.26
CA GLU A 200 -19.22 17.43 3.70
C GLU A 200 -17.80 16.98 4.07
N TYR A 201 -17.13 16.23 3.19
CA TYR A 201 -15.77 15.74 3.39
C TYR A 201 -14.75 16.72 2.82
N SER A 202 -14.44 17.77 3.61
CA SER A 202 -13.34 18.69 3.30
C SER A 202 -11.96 18.03 3.36
N ASP A 203 -11.83 16.95 4.14
CA ASP A 203 -10.72 16.01 4.09
C ASP A 203 -11.25 14.62 3.69
N ARG A 204 -10.52 13.93 2.81
CA ARG A 204 -10.96 12.69 2.18
C ARG A 204 -10.54 11.44 2.98
N ALA A 205 -9.85 11.63 4.11
CA ALA A 205 -9.58 10.60 5.12
C ALA A 205 -10.87 10.20 5.86
N SER A 206 -11.71 11.18 6.19
CA SER A 206 -13.03 10.96 6.79
C SER A 206 -13.98 10.16 5.88
N LEU A 207 -13.88 10.34 4.56
CA LEU A 207 -14.64 9.55 3.59
C LEU A 207 -14.24 8.07 3.63
N VAL A 208 -12.95 7.77 3.64
CA VAL A 208 -12.45 6.39 3.72
C VAL A 208 -12.90 5.73 5.01
N GLN A 209 -12.81 6.43 6.14
CA GLN A 209 -13.22 5.91 7.43
C GLN A 209 -14.72 5.56 7.45
N GLU A 210 -15.57 6.44 6.92
CA GLU A 210 -17.01 6.17 6.76
C GLU A 210 -17.27 4.97 5.83
N ILE A 211 -16.56 4.87 4.69
CA ILE A 211 -16.73 3.74 3.75
C ILE A 211 -16.38 2.41 4.44
N ILE A 212 -15.32 2.40 5.24
CA ILE A 212 -14.88 1.22 5.98
C ILE A 212 -15.86 0.89 7.10
N GLU A 213 -16.36 1.89 7.84
CA GLU A 213 -17.34 1.71 8.91
C GLU A 213 -18.70 1.21 8.38
N GLN A 214 -19.16 1.68 7.22
CA GLN A 214 -20.42 1.24 6.61
C GLN A 214 -20.38 -0.20 6.06
N LYS A 215 -19.23 -0.70 5.61
CA LYS A 215 -19.08 -2.08 5.09
C LYS A 215 -18.73 -3.13 6.14
N ASN A 216 -18.49 -2.71 7.39
CA ASN A 216 -18.28 -3.60 8.55
C ASN A 216 -19.54 -3.76 9.42
N GLN A 217 -20.68 -3.18 9.02
CA GLN A 217 -22.03 -3.45 9.53
C GLN A 217 -22.75 -4.49 8.66
#